data_AF-A0A963DEF6-F1
#
_entry.id   AF-A0A963DEF6-F1
#
_cell.length_a   1.000
_cell.length_b   1.000
_cell.length_c   1.000
_cell.angle_alpha   90.00
_cell.angle_beta   90.00
_cell.angle_gamma   90.00
#
_symmetry.space_group_name_H-M   'P 1'
#
loop_
_entity.id
_entity.type
_entity.pdbx_description
1 polymer ?
#
loop_
_entity_poly.entity_id
_entity_poly.type
_entity_poly.pdbx_seq_one_letter_code
_entity_poly.pdbx_strand_id
1 'polypeptide(L)'
;MNFRLCRRVGTALIVLLLSACAARQGAAPVVDLGRNWQTAQLALEQGRQRYEQGRFDQAVMWLDEALTLGLRNTEDNVEAHKLAAFIACVQSRPDDCRRHFGELLAIDPDFELARAEVGHPMWGPVFREVKRSATAR
;
A
#
# COMPACT_ATOMS: atom_id res chain seq x y z
N MET A 1 27.17 73.15 -3.94
CA MET A 1 26.65 73.05 -2.56
C MET A 1 25.17 72.71 -2.58
N ASN A 2 24.85 71.45 -2.27
CA ASN A 2 23.86 71.02 -1.28
C ASN A 2 22.39 71.52 -1.30
N PHE A 3 21.50 70.51 -1.37
CA PHE A 3 20.19 70.40 -0.69
C PHE A 3 19.05 71.27 -1.29
N ARG A 4 17.82 70.81 -1.58
CA ARG A 4 16.98 69.81 -0.92
C ARG A 4 15.92 69.23 -1.88
N LEU A 5 15.75 67.92 -1.81
CA LEU A 5 14.55 67.18 -2.18
C LEU A 5 13.46 67.51 -1.13
N CYS A 6 12.33 68.08 -1.53
CA CYS A 6 11.12 68.10 -0.71
C CYS A 6 9.96 67.55 -1.55
N ARG A 7 9.53 66.37 -1.11
CA ARG A 7 8.61 65.42 -1.75
C ARG A 7 7.25 66.07 -1.99
N ARG A 8 6.78 66.04 -3.25
CA ARG A 8 5.47 66.57 -3.64
C ARG A 8 4.32 65.77 -3.03
N VAL A 9 3.32 66.57 -2.67
CA VAL A 9 2.00 66.28 -2.13
C VAL A 9 1.19 65.40 -3.10
N GLY A 10 0.27 64.61 -2.52
CA GLY A 10 -0.51 63.57 -3.18
C GLY A 10 -1.58 64.03 -4.17
N THR A 11 -2.21 63.01 -4.77
CA THR A 11 -3.43 62.94 -5.60
C THR A 11 -3.22 61.68 -6.46
N ALA A 12 -4.18 60.83 -6.81
CA ALA A 12 -5.57 60.65 -6.47
C ALA A 12 -5.93 59.20 -6.89
N LEU A 13 -6.88 58.61 -6.16
CA LEU A 13 -7.89 57.64 -6.59
C LEU A 13 -7.84 57.15 -8.06
N ILE A 14 -7.49 55.88 -8.31
CA ILE A 14 -7.92 55.11 -9.51
C ILE A 14 -8.24 53.65 -9.12
N VAL A 15 -9.54 53.38 -8.99
CA VAL A 15 -10.36 52.24 -9.47
C VAL A 15 -9.57 50.97 -9.85
N LEU A 16 -9.63 49.88 -9.06
CA LEU A 16 -10.59 48.76 -9.10
C LEU A 16 -10.38 47.74 -10.26
N LEU A 17 -10.27 46.46 -9.83
CA LEU A 17 -10.53 45.19 -10.55
C LEU A 17 -9.37 44.50 -11.29
N LEU A 18 -8.47 43.89 -10.51
CA LEU A 18 -7.89 42.61 -10.91
C LEU A 18 -8.63 41.50 -10.15
N SER A 19 -9.54 40.85 -10.88
CA SER A 19 -10.31 39.69 -10.44
C SER A 19 -9.36 38.55 -10.08
N ALA A 20 -9.08 38.36 -8.79
CA ALA A 20 -8.44 37.16 -8.29
C ALA A 20 -9.47 36.02 -8.36
N CYS A 21 -9.41 35.22 -9.41
CA CYS A 21 -10.08 33.92 -9.44
C CYS A 21 -9.42 33.03 -8.39
N ALA A 22 -9.86 33.13 -7.14
CA ALA A 22 -9.70 32.09 -6.16
C ALA A 22 -10.58 30.92 -6.60
N ALA A 23 -10.10 30.13 -7.55
CA ALA A 23 -10.63 28.80 -7.81
C ALA A 23 -10.36 27.97 -6.55
N ARG A 24 -11.35 27.99 -5.65
CA ARG A 24 -11.40 27.15 -4.46
C ARG A 24 -11.51 25.72 -4.96
N GLN A 25 -10.37 25.05 -5.09
CA GLN A 25 -10.29 23.64 -5.44
C GLN A 25 -10.77 22.82 -4.24
N GLY A 26 -12.08 22.81 -4.03
CA GLY A 26 -12.75 21.80 -3.22
C GLY A 26 -13.11 20.63 -4.13
N ALA A 27 -12.12 20.00 -4.76
CA ALA A 27 -12.33 18.68 -5.33
C ALA A 27 -12.24 17.68 -4.18
N ALA A 28 -13.32 16.95 -3.93
CA ALA A 28 -13.25 15.73 -3.12
C ALA A 28 -12.10 14.86 -3.66
N PRO A 29 -11.41 14.06 -2.82
CA PRO A 29 -10.35 13.20 -3.29
C PRO A 29 -10.94 12.20 -4.29
N VAL A 30 -10.78 12.48 -5.58
CA VAL A 30 -10.89 11.45 -6.61
C VAL A 30 -9.79 10.47 -6.27
N VAL A 31 -10.18 9.29 -5.79
CA VAL A 31 -9.26 8.18 -5.59
C VAL A 31 -8.67 7.89 -6.97
N ASP A 32 -7.44 8.36 -7.21
CA ASP A 32 -6.68 8.08 -8.41
C ASP A 32 -6.21 6.62 -8.34
N LEU A 33 -7.14 5.73 -8.66
CA LEU A 33 -6.93 4.29 -8.79
C LEU A 33 -5.84 3.97 -9.82
N GLY A 34 -5.37 4.96 -10.58
CA GLY A 34 -4.30 4.86 -11.55
C GLY A 34 -2.93 5.24 -11.02
N ARG A 35 -2.81 5.78 -9.79
CA ARG A 35 -1.55 6.15 -9.12
C ARG A 35 -1.27 5.30 -7.87
N ASN A 36 -2.33 4.87 -7.18
CA ASN A 36 -2.21 4.04 -5.99
C ASN A 36 -1.60 2.66 -6.29
N TRP A 37 -1.91 2.04 -7.43
CA TRP A 37 -1.40 0.71 -7.76
C TRP A 37 0.11 0.71 -8.05
N GLN A 38 0.69 1.74 -8.68
CA GLN A 38 2.15 1.81 -8.83
C GLN A 38 2.83 1.92 -7.47
N THR A 39 2.24 2.68 -6.54
CA THR A 39 2.72 2.74 -5.16
C THR A 39 2.55 1.39 -4.45
N ALA A 40 1.44 0.68 -4.68
CA ALA A 40 1.22 -0.67 -4.17
C ALA A 40 2.29 -1.65 -4.69
N GLN A 41 2.62 -1.58 -5.98
CA GLN A 41 3.66 -2.41 -6.59
C GLN A 41 5.05 -2.12 -6.00
N LEU A 42 5.37 -0.84 -5.79
CA LEU A 42 6.61 -0.47 -5.11
C LEU A 42 6.64 -0.99 -3.67
N ALA A 43 5.52 -0.92 -2.95
CA ALA A 43 5.41 -1.47 -1.60
C ALA A 43 5.58 -3.01 -1.60
N LEU A 44 5.01 -3.72 -2.57
CA LEU A 44 5.22 -5.18 -2.73
C LEU A 44 6.69 -5.52 -2.95
N GLU A 45 7.38 -4.81 -3.85
CA GLU A 45 8.83 -4.99 -4.07
C GLU A 45 9.63 -4.74 -2.78
N GLN A 46 9.31 -3.66 -2.04
CA GLN A 46 9.95 -3.43 -0.75
C GLN A 46 9.68 -4.59 0.23
N GLY A 47 8.44 -5.08 0.30
CA GLY A 47 8.06 -6.22 1.13
C GLY A 47 8.87 -7.47 0.82
N ARG A 48 8.95 -7.84 -0.46
CA ARG A 48 9.76 -8.97 -0.96
C ARG A 48 11.22 -8.81 -0.58
N GLN A 49 11.82 -7.66 -0.88
CA GLN A 49 13.22 -7.41 -0.60
C GLN A 49 13.54 -7.54 0.90
N ARG A 50 12.66 -7.06 1.78
CA ARG A 50 12.83 -7.20 3.24
C ARG A 50 12.63 -8.63 3.71
N TYR A 51 11.68 -9.36 3.11
CA TYR A 51 11.45 -10.77 3.41
C TYR A 51 12.70 -11.60 3.09
N GLU A 52 13.29 -11.41 1.91
CA GLU A 52 14.52 -12.09 1.48
C GLU A 52 15.73 -11.76 2.39
N GLN A 53 15.76 -10.56 2.96
CA GLN A 53 16.77 -10.14 3.93
C GLN A 53 16.51 -10.67 5.36
N GLY A 54 15.42 -11.42 5.59
CA GLY A 54 15.01 -11.88 6.92
C GLY A 54 14.48 -10.78 7.83
N ARG A 55 14.20 -9.58 7.30
CA ARG A 55 13.70 -8.42 8.05
C ARG A 55 12.18 -8.46 8.14
N PHE A 56 11.66 -9.48 8.79
CA PHE A 56 10.24 -9.85 8.75
C PHE A 56 9.28 -8.76 9.25
N ASP A 57 9.64 -8.06 10.32
CA ASP A 57 8.80 -6.96 10.84
C ASP A 57 8.61 -5.85 9.81
N GLN A 58 9.65 -5.55 9.04
CA GLN A 58 9.59 -4.52 8.00
C GLN A 58 8.95 -5.05 6.73
N ALA A 59 9.16 -6.33 6.42
CA ALA A 59 8.52 -6.98 5.29
C ALA A 59 7.00 -6.94 5.41
N VAL A 60 6.45 -7.37 6.55
CA VAL A 60 4.99 -7.40 6.73
C VAL A 60 4.37 -6.01 6.66
N MET A 61 5.02 -4.98 7.19
CA MET A 61 4.55 -3.59 7.05
C MET A 61 4.40 -3.17 5.58
N TRP A 62 5.39 -3.48 4.74
CA TRP A 62 5.33 -3.15 3.31
C TRP A 62 4.32 -4.00 2.54
N LEU A 63 4.18 -5.28 2.90
CA LEU A 63 3.19 -6.16 2.30
C LEU A 63 1.76 -5.72 2.62
N ASP A 64 1.49 -5.34 3.88
CA ASP A 64 0.19 -4.81 4.30
C ASP A 64 -0.12 -3.47 3.63
N GLU A 65 0.89 -2.61 3.45
CA GLU A 65 0.75 -1.37 2.68
C GLU A 65 0.41 -1.65 1.21
N ALA A 66 1.08 -2.62 0.57
CA ALA A 66 0.80 -3.02 -0.81
C ALA A 66 -0.65 -3.50 -0.98
N LEU A 67 -1.12 -4.35 -0.06
CA LEU A 67 -2.49 -4.85 -0.03
C LEU A 67 -3.50 -3.71 0.20
N THR A 68 -3.18 -2.76 1.09
CA THR A 68 -4.05 -1.61 1.41
C THR A 68 -4.17 -0.64 0.25
N LEU A 69 -3.06 -0.37 -0.46
CA LEU A 69 -3.04 0.53 -1.62
C LEU A 69 -3.75 -0.06 -2.85
N GLY A 70 -3.90 -1.39 -2.88
CA GLY A 70 -4.58 -2.12 -3.93
C GLY A 70 -3.62 -2.53 -5.05
N LEU A 71 -3.26 -3.81 -5.06
CA LEU A 71 -2.49 -4.41 -6.16
C LEU A 71 -3.41 -4.71 -7.33
N ARG A 72 -2.95 -4.38 -8.54
CA ARG A 72 -3.75 -4.48 -9.77
C ARG A 72 -4.01 -5.91 -10.22
N ASN A 73 -3.06 -6.81 -9.95
CA ASN A 73 -3.05 -8.14 -10.53
C ASN A 73 -3.33 -9.19 -9.45
N THR A 74 -4.05 -10.24 -9.81
CA THR A 74 -4.34 -11.37 -8.90
C THR A 74 -3.06 -12.00 -8.36
N GLU A 75 -2.05 -12.21 -9.21
CA GLU A 75 -0.76 -12.83 -8.85
C GLU A 75 -0.04 -12.05 -7.74
N ASP A 76 0.02 -10.72 -7.85
CA ASP A 76 0.67 -9.87 -6.86
C ASP A 76 -0.07 -9.89 -5.51
N ASN A 77 -1.41 -9.90 -5.54
CA ASN A 77 -2.21 -10.04 -4.31
C ASN A 77 -1.96 -11.41 -3.64
N VAL A 78 -1.89 -12.47 -4.43
CA VAL A 78 -1.55 -13.83 -3.96
C VAL A 78 -0.14 -13.87 -3.37
N GLU A 79 0.86 -13.30 -4.05
CA GLU A 79 2.24 -13.22 -3.55
C GLU A 79 2.30 -12.45 -2.22
N ALA A 80 1.66 -11.28 -2.15
CA ALA A 80 1.67 -10.44 -0.95
C ALA A 80 1.08 -11.18 0.26
N HIS A 81 -0.09 -11.81 0.09
CA HIS A 81 -0.68 -12.63 1.15
C HIS A 81 0.14 -13.87 1.48
N LYS A 82 0.79 -14.52 0.50
CA LYS A 82 1.65 -15.68 0.76
C LYS A 82 2.82 -15.32 1.66
N LEU A 83 3.54 -14.25 1.32
CA LEU A 83 4.69 -13.79 2.11
C LEU A 83 4.26 -13.33 3.50
N ALA A 84 3.14 -12.60 3.61
CA ALA A 84 2.59 -12.19 4.91
C ALA A 84 2.18 -13.39 5.78
N ALA A 85 1.60 -14.44 5.19
CA ALA A 85 1.27 -15.68 5.89
C ALA A 85 2.53 -16.38 6.41
N PHE A 86 3.57 -16.51 5.58
CA PHE A 86 4.84 -17.11 5.99
C PHE A 86 5.47 -16.36 7.17
N ILE A 87 5.53 -15.03 7.09
CA ILE A 87 6.03 -14.18 8.18
C ILE A 87 5.22 -14.42 9.46
N ALA A 88 3.89 -14.33 9.38
CA ALA A 88 3.02 -14.50 10.55
C ALA A 88 3.19 -15.88 11.21
N CYS A 89 3.31 -16.94 10.41
CA CYS A 89 3.58 -18.28 10.91
C CYS A 89 4.92 -18.40 11.63
N VAL A 90 6.00 -17.84 11.06
CA VAL A 90 7.34 -17.87 11.70
C VAL A 90 7.38 -17.02 12.97
N GLN A 91 6.62 -15.93 13.03
CA GLN A 91 6.49 -15.06 14.20
C GLN A 91 5.53 -15.61 15.28
N SER A 92 5.05 -16.85 15.15
CA SER A 92 4.10 -17.46 16.10
C SER A 92 2.79 -16.68 16.23
N ARG A 93 2.29 -16.11 15.12
CA ARG A 93 0.99 -15.44 14.99
C ARG A 93 0.03 -16.29 14.15
N PRO A 94 -0.54 -17.38 14.71
CA PRO A 94 -1.28 -18.37 13.92
C PRO A 94 -2.60 -17.85 13.34
N ASP A 95 -3.26 -16.90 14.00
CA ASP A 95 -4.50 -16.30 13.50
C ASP A 95 -4.25 -15.48 12.23
N ASP A 96 -3.20 -14.64 12.22
CA ASP A 96 -2.80 -13.88 11.04
C ASP A 96 -2.30 -14.78 9.92
N CYS A 97 -1.57 -15.84 10.24
CA CYS A 97 -1.14 -16.81 9.25
C CYS A 97 -2.33 -17.47 8.54
N ARG A 98 -3.34 -17.91 9.31
CA ARG A 98 -4.59 -18.45 8.75
C ARG A 98 -5.35 -17.43 7.93
N ARG A 99 -5.47 -16.19 8.42
CA ARG A 99 -6.16 -15.11 7.73
C ARG A 99 -5.55 -14.86 6.36
N HIS A 100 -4.23 -14.66 6.28
CA HIS A 100 -3.58 -14.40 5.00
C HIS A 100 -3.66 -15.58 4.02
N PHE A 101 -3.54 -16.82 4.48
CA PHE A 101 -3.81 -17.97 3.59
C PHE A 101 -5.28 -18.03 3.14
N GLY A 102 -6.21 -17.63 4.00
CA GLY A 102 -7.63 -17.56 3.67
C GLY A 102 -7.91 -16.52 2.59
N GLU A 103 -7.37 -15.31 2.73
CA GLU A 103 -7.49 -14.25 1.71
C GLU A 103 -6.87 -14.69 0.39
N LEU A 104 -5.68 -15.29 0.44
CA LEU A 104 -5.02 -15.84 -0.74
C LEU A 104 -5.91 -16.85 -1.46
N LEU A 105 -6.49 -17.83 -0.74
CA LEU A 105 -7.35 -18.87 -1.33
C LEU A 105 -8.73 -18.34 -1.75
N ALA A 106 -9.17 -17.20 -1.20
CA ALA A 106 -10.36 -16.51 -1.69
C ALA A 106 -10.10 -15.85 -3.07
N ILE A 107 -8.87 -15.42 -3.31
CA ILE A 107 -8.42 -14.83 -4.58
C ILE A 107 -8.12 -15.91 -5.63
N ASP A 108 -7.41 -16.97 -5.23
CA ASP A 108 -7.06 -18.12 -6.07
C ASP A 108 -7.39 -19.44 -5.32
N PRO A 109 -8.60 -19.99 -5.52
CA PRO A 109 -9.03 -21.22 -4.85
C PRO A 109 -8.20 -22.46 -5.17
N ASP A 110 -7.58 -22.49 -6.34
CA ASP A 110 -6.77 -23.60 -6.82
C ASP A 110 -5.31 -23.50 -6.38
N PHE A 111 -4.91 -22.36 -5.80
CA PHE A 111 -3.54 -22.08 -5.41
C PHE A 111 -2.90 -23.24 -4.62
N GLU A 112 -1.67 -23.59 -4.99
CA GLU A 112 -0.84 -24.56 -4.30
C GLU A 112 0.49 -23.93 -3.92
N LEU A 113 0.93 -24.22 -2.69
CA LEU A 113 2.31 -23.95 -2.30
C LEU A 113 3.27 -24.79 -3.14
N ALA A 114 4.43 -24.24 -3.46
CA ALA A 114 5.46 -24.99 -4.15
C ALA A 114 5.91 -26.19 -3.29
N ARG A 115 6.44 -27.24 -3.93
CA ARG A 115 6.89 -28.45 -3.23
C ARG A 115 7.89 -28.18 -2.10
N ALA A 116 8.77 -27.18 -2.29
CA ALA A 116 9.74 -26.76 -1.29
C ALA A 116 9.08 -26.01 -0.12
N GLU A 117 7.96 -25.34 -0.34
CA GLU A 117 7.25 -24.53 0.65
C GLU A 117 6.27 -25.39 1.49
N VAL A 118 5.55 -26.33 0.87
CA VAL A 118 4.48 -27.11 1.54
C VAL A 118 5.00 -28.02 2.68
N GLY A 119 6.27 -28.40 2.61
CA GLY A 119 6.94 -29.23 3.62
C GLY A 119 7.41 -28.47 4.85
N HIS A 120 7.32 -27.14 4.88
CA HIS A 120 7.83 -26.35 5.99
C HIS A 120 7.01 -26.58 7.27
N PRO A 121 7.64 -26.86 8.42
CA PRO A 121 6.93 -27.28 9.63
C PRO A 121 6.01 -26.19 10.21
N MET A 122 6.34 -24.90 10.02
CA MET A 122 5.59 -23.80 10.62
C MET A 122 4.31 -23.44 9.87
N TRP A 123 4.33 -23.42 8.53
CA TRP A 123 3.18 -22.96 7.74
C TRP A 123 2.51 -24.06 6.92
N GLY A 124 3.20 -25.15 6.59
CA GLY A 124 2.64 -26.25 5.81
C GLY A 124 1.38 -26.84 6.42
N PRO A 125 1.35 -27.17 7.73
CA PRO A 125 0.15 -27.65 8.41
C PRO A 125 -1.01 -26.63 8.37
N VAL A 126 -0.70 -25.34 8.59
CA VAL A 126 -1.68 -24.25 8.60
C VAL A 126 -2.30 -24.06 7.22
N PHE A 127 -1.48 -24.02 6.16
CA PHE A 127 -1.97 -23.92 4.79
C PHE A 127 -2.93 -25.08 4.44
N ARG A 128 -2.55 -26.32 4.75
CA ARG A 128 -3.39 -27.51 4.50
C ARG A 128 -4.72 -27.45 5.27
N GLU A 129 -4.70 -26.94 6.50
CA GLU A 129 -5.89 -26.75 7.31
C GLU A 129 -6.84 -25.73 6.68
N VAL A 130 -6.32 -24.56 6.32
CA VAL A 130 -7.11 -23.48 5.69
C VAL A 130 -7.65 -23.94 4.34
N LYS A 131 -6.82 -24.57 3.49
CA LYS A 131 -7.24 -25.05 2.17
C LYS A 131 -8.38 -26.06 2.28
N ARG A 132 -8.28 -27.06 3.16
CA ARG A 132 -9.36 -28.02 3.40
C ARG A 132 -10.66 -27.35 3.83
N SER A 133 -10.55 -26.32 4.66
CA SER A 133 -11.70 -25.55 5.16
C SER A 133 -12.33 -24.68 4.06
N ALA A 134 -11.51 -24.15 3.14
CA ALA A 134 -11.97 -23.38 1.98
C ALA A 134 -12.69 -24.27 0.96
N THR A 135 -12.17 -25.47 0.68
CA THR A 135 -12.78 -26.42 -0.27
C THR A 135 -14.04 -27.12 0.25
N ALA A 136 -14.29 -27.06 1.55
CA ALA A 136 -15.45 -27.70 2.19
C ALA A 136 -16.69 -26.78 2.27
N ARG A 137 -16.60 -25.54 1.77
CA ARG A 137 -17.70 -24.57 1.70
C ARG A 137 -18.35 -24.61 0.33
#